data_AF-A0A8J3I5G6-F1
#
_entry.id   AF-A0A8J3I5G6-F1
#
_cell.length_a   1.000
_cell.length_b   1.000
_cell.length_c   1.000
_cell.angle_alpha   90.00
_cell.angle_beta   90.00
_cell.angle_gamma   90.00
#
_symmetry.space_group_name_H-M   'P 1'
#
loop_
_entity.id
_entity.type
_entity.pdbx_description
1 polymer ?
#
loop_
_entity_poly.entity_id
_entity_poly.type
_entity_poly.pdbx_seq_one_letter_code
_entity_poly.pdbx_strand_id
1 'polypeptide(L)'
;MRAEQQYSSFQEPYQVSRAGIENALHFFGLDHTATQEDLKRQYRQLAKRYHPDMGGDEAKFKTLQYAHTLLKTYIKSGSLVG
;
A
#
# COMPACT_ATOMS: atom_id res chain seq x y z
N MET A 1 -1.27 -18.66 23.63
CA MET A 1 -1.68 -17.70 22.59
C MET A 1 -0.46 -16.94 22.09
N ARG A 2 -0.09 -17.13 20.81
CA ARG A 2 0.61 -16.21 19.89
C ARG A 2 1.30 -17.07 18.81
N ALA A 3 0.50 -17.46 17.82
CA ALA A 3 0.99 -18.06 16.60
C ALA A 3 1.44 -16.92 15.69
N GLU A 4 2.74 -16.63 15.66
CA GLU A 4 3.34 -15.71 14.66
C GLU A 4 4.85 -15.96 14.56
N GLN A 5 5.23 -17.24 14.42
CA GLN A 5 6.56 -17.65 13.98
C GLN A 5 6.45 -18.28 12.60
N GLN A 6 6.45 -17.45 11.55
CA GLN A 6 7.02 -17.74 10.23
C GLN A 6 6.64 -16.64 9.24
N TYR A 7 7.45 -15.60 9.20
CA TYR A 7 7.72 -14.89 7.95
C TYR A 7 9.23 -14.64 7.87
N SER A 8 9.97 -15.72 8.13
CA SER A 8 11.40 -15.78 7.89
C SER A 8 11.64 -16.24 6.46
N SER A 9 12.62 -15.61 5.83
CA SER A 9 13.29 -15.98 4.59
C SER A 9 12.62 -15.57 3.27
N PHE A 10 13.43 -14.87 2.47
CA PHE A 10 13.25 -14.43 1.08
C PHE A 10 12.41 -13.17 0.86
N GLN A 11 13.03 -12.01 1.05
CA GLN A 11 12.79 -10.89 0.13
C GLN A 11 14.14 -10.30 -0.29
N GLU A 12 14.60 -10.79 -1.45
CA GLU A 12 15.55 -10.10 -2.34
C GLU A 12 15.17 -8.62 -2.52
N PRO A 13 16.13 -7.73 -2.85
CA PRO A 13 15.89 -6.30 -2.98
C PRO A 13 14.95 -6.03 -4.17
N TYR A 14 13.65 -6.15 -3.94
CA TYR A 14 12.66 -5.62 -4.86
C TYR A 14 12.85 -4.11 -4.85
N GLN A 15 13.52 -3.59 -5.87
CA GLN A 15 13.77 -2.17 -6.05
C GLN A 15 12.44 -1.46 -6.26
N VAL A 16 11.73 -1.16 -5.18
CA VAL A 16 10.67 -0.17 -5.20
C VAL A 16 11.32 1.17 -5.50
N SER A 17 11.28 1.58 -6.77
CA SER A 17 11.82 2.86 -7.20
C SER A 17 11.13 3.98 -6.44
N ARG A 18 11.90 4.94 -5.90
CA ARG A 18 11.39 6.06 -5.09
C ARG A 18 10.21 6.76 -5.76
N ALA A 19 10.31 6.98 -7.07
CA ALA A 19 9.25 7.57 -7.90
C ALA A 19 7.92 6.79 -7.83
N GLY A 20 7.94 5.45 -7.78
CA GLY A 20 6.72 4.64 -7.68
C GLY A 20 6.03 4.79 -6.33
N ILE A 21 6.81 4.90 -5.25
CA ILE A 21 6.31 5.14 -3.90
C ILE A 21 5.73 6.54 -3.80
N GLU A 22 6.43 7.55 -4.31
CA GLU A 22 5.98 8.95 -4.31
C GLU A 22 4.66 9.12 -5.08
N ASN A 23 4.53 8.49 -6.25
CA ASN A 23 3.28 8.50 -7.01
C ASN A 23 2.15 7.81 -6.25
N ALA A 24 2.43 6.68 -5.59
CA ALA A 24 1.44 5.98 -4.78
C ALA A 24 1.01 6.82 -3.57
N LEU A 25 1.94 7.41 -2.83
CA LEU A 25 1.67 8.30 -1.70
C LEU A 25 0.80 9.49 -2.13
N HIS A 26 1.16 10.15 -3.23
CA HIS A 26 0.38 11.25 -3.78
C HIS A 26 -1.02 10.80 -4.23
N PHE A 27 -1.15 9.62 -4.84
CA PHE A 27 -2.45 9.05 -5.22
C PHE A 27 -3.37 8.79 -4.02
N PHE A 28 -2.82 8.32 -2.89
CA PHE A 28 -3.57 8.14 -1.65
C PHE A 28 -3.72 9.42 -0.82
N GLY A 29 -3.00 10.50 -1.19
CA GLY A 29 -2.90 11.72 -0.38
C GLY A 29 -2.23 11.48 0.96
N LEU A 30 -1.25 10.58 0.99
CA LEU A 30 -0.52 10.16 2.18
C LEU A 30 0.90 10.72 2.15
N ASP A 31 1.44 10.97 3.34
CA ASP A 31 2.82 11.42 3.52
C ASP A 31 3.78 10.23 3.64
N HIS A 32 5.09 10.48 3.55
CA HIS A 32 6.14 9.47 3.68
C HIS A 32 6.15 8.81 5.07
N THR A 33 5.56 9.51 6.05
CA THR A 33 5.31 9.07 7.43
C THR A 33 4.03 8.25 7.60
N ALA A 34 3.28 8.00 6.53
CA ALA A 34 2.01 7.29 6.61
C ALA A 34 2.16 5.87 7.15
N THR A 35 1.25 5.50 8.05
CA THR A 35 1.22 4.20 8.68
C THR A 35 0.36 3.20 7.88
N GLN A 36 0.47 1.91 8.24
CA GLN A 36 -0.39 0.89 7.65
C GLN A 36 -1.89 1.18 7.91
N GLU A 37 -2.21 1.84 9.02
CA GLU A 37 -3.58 2.22 9.36
C GLU A 37 -4.10 3.33 8.45
N ASP A 38 -3.29 4.35 8.17
CA ASP A 38 -3.60 5.43 7.23
C ASP A 38 -3.81 4.88 5.81
N LEU A 39 -2.91 4.00 5.35
CA LEU A 39 -3.04 3.33 4.07
C LEU A 39 -4.37 2.55 3.96
N LYS A 40 -4.70 1.77 4.98
CA LYS A 40 -5.98 1.03 5.02
C LYS A 40 -7.18 1.97 5.06
N ARG A 41 -7.10 3.10 5.77
CA ARG A 41 -8.19 4.08 5.87
C ARG A 41 -8.46 4.72 4.50
N GLN A 42 -7.42 5.21 3.84
CA GLN A 42 -7.53 5.83 2.51
C GLN A 42 -7.95 4.82 1.44
N TYR A 43 -7.42 3.60 1.48
CA TYR A 43 -7.83 2.53 0.55
C TYR A 43 -9.32 2.25 0.63
N ARG A 44 -9.89 2.14 1.84
CA ARG A 44 -11.34 1.93 1.99
C ARG A 44 -12.16 3.10 1.44
N GLN A 45 -11.70 4.34 1.59
CA GLN A 45 -12.40 5.51 1.05
C GLN A 45 -12.37 5.54 -0.48
N LEU A 46 -11.19 5.35 -1.07
CA LEU A 46 -11.02 5.34 -2.53
C LEU A 46 -11.66 4.12 -3.19
N ALA A 47 -11.61 2.95 -2.54
CA ALA A 47 -12.26 1.74 -3.02
C ALA A 47 -13.77 1.91 -3.15
N LYS A 48 -14.42 2.60 -2.19
CA LYS A 48 -15.85 2.95 -2.30
C LYS A 48 -16.10 3.94 -3.43
N ARG A 49 -15.20 4.91 -3.61
CA ARG A 49 -15.34 5.94 -4.67
C ARG A 49 -15.13 5.39 -6.08
N TYR A 50 -14.22 4.44 -6.25
CA TYR A 50 -13.89 3.83 -7.53
C TYR A 50 -14.51 2.44 -7.71
N HIS A 51 -15.46 2.05 -6.86
CA HIS A 51 -16.08 0.74 -6.95
C HIS A 51 -16.87 0.62 -8.26
N PRO A 52 -16.63 -0.41 -9.10
CA PRO A 52 -17.31 -0.56 -10.38
C PRO A 52 -18.83 -0.69 -10.23
N ASP A 53 -19.29 -1.30 -9.13
CA ASP A 53 -20.72 -1.43 -8.80
C ASP A 53 -21.42 -0.07 -8.54
N MET A 54 -20.66 0.95 -8.13
CA MET A 54 -21.16 2.32 -7.94
C MET A 54 -20.93 3.21 -9.18
N GLY A 55 -20.57 2.63 -10.33
CA GLY A 55 -20.22 3.37 -11.54
C GLY A 55 -18.79 3.92 -11.55
N GLY A 56 -17.90 3.36 -10.74
CA GLY A 56 -16.48 3.71 -10.72
C GLY A 56 -15.65 3.09 -11.85
N ASP A 57 -14.47 3.66 -12.10
CA ASP A 57 -13.52 3.17 -13.11
C ASP A 57 -12.73 1.95 -12.62
N GLU A 58 -12.87 0.81 -13.29
CA GLU A 58 -12.04 -0.38 -13.04
C GLU A 58 -10.55 -0.06 -13.21
N ALA A 59 -10.19 0.79 -14.17
CA ALA A 59 -8.80 1.22 -14.38
C ALA A 59 -8.23 1.92 -13.13
N LYS A 60 -9.00 2.84 -12.53
CA LYS A 60 -8.61 3.52 -11.27
C LYS A 60 -8.55 2.55 -10.10
N PHE A 61 -9.43 1.55 -10.07
CA PHE A 61 -9.43 0.51 -9.05
C PHE A 61 -8.18 -0.40 -9.14
N LYS A 62 -7.72 -0.72 -10.35
CA LYS A 62 -6.44 -1.42 -10.57
C LYS A 62 -5.25 -0.58 -10.09
N THR A 63 -5.22 0.72 -10.42
CA THR A 63 -4.19 1.64 -9.93
C THR A 63 -4.18 1.72 -8.40
N LEU A 64 -5.36 1.78 -7.77
CA LEU A 64 -5.53 1.77 -6.32
C LEU A 64 -4.91 0.51 -5.68
N GLN A 65 -5.19 -0.67 -6.24
CA GLN A 65 -4.64 -1.94 -5.74
C GLN A 65 -3.11 -2.02 -5.90
N TYR A 66 -2.59 -1.56 -7.04
CA TYR A 66 -1.16 -1.53 -7.31
C TYR A 66 -0.42 -0.60 -6.33
N ALA A 67 -0.90 0.63 -6.20
CA ALA A 67 -0.34 1.61 -5.28
C ALA A 67 -0.44 1.13 -3.81
N HIS A 68 -1.54 0.47 -3.42
CA HIS A 68 -1.67 -0.12 -2.08
C HIS A 68 -0.61 -1.18 -1.81
N THR A 69 -0.33 -2.04 -2.79
CA THR A 69 0.69 -3.09 -2.66
C THR A 69 2.09 -2.48 -2.50
N LEU A 70 2.42 -1.45 -3.29
CA LEU A 70 3.69 -0.72 -3.19
C LEU A 70 3.88 -0.09 -1.80
N LEU A 71 2.89 0.67 -1.33
CA LEU A 71 2.97 1.34 -0.03
C LEU A 71 3.02 0.35 1.13
N LYS A 72 2.28 -0.76 1.04
CA LYS A 72 2.31 -1.81 2.05
C LYS A 72 3.73 -2.40 2.20
N THR A 73 4.42 -2.65 1.09
CA THR A 73 5.80 -3.13 1.10
C THR A 73 6.74 -2.09 1.68
N TYR A 74 6.62 -0.82 1.26
CA TYR A 74 7.42 0.30 1.77
C TYR A 74 7.29 0.46 3.30
N ILE A 75 6.07 0.54 3.81
CA ILE A 75 5.78 0.69 5.25
C ILE A 75 6.31 -0.52 6.03
N LYS A 76 6.15 -1.74 5.48
CA LYS A 76 6.68 -2.96 6.11
C LYS A 76 8.21 -2.98 6.14
N SER A 77 8.87 -2.51 5.07
CA SER A 77 10.34 -2.46 5.01
C SER A 77 10.97 -1.43 5.95
N GLY A 78 10.30 -0.29 6.20
CA GLY A 78 10.79 0.74 7.11
C GLY A 78 10.76 0.36 8.60
N SER A 79 10.04 -0.70 8.96
CA SER A 79 9.88 -1.16 10.36
C SER A 79 10.93 -2.21 10.79
N LEU A 80 11.85 -2.61 9.91
CA LEU A 80 12.84 -3.67 10.18
C LEU A 80 14.25 -3.15 10.53
N VAL A 81 14.40 -1.86 10.82
CA VAL A 81 15.67 -1.31 11.33
C VAL A 81 15.48 -0.96 12.80
N GLY A 82 15.61 -1.98 13.66
CA GLY A 82 15.58 -1.87 15.11
C GLY A 82 16.41 -2.98 15.72
#